data_AF-A0A9D9SBH1-F1
#
_entry.id   AF-A0A9D9SBH1-F1
#
_cell.length_a   1.000
_cell.length_b   1.000
_cell.length_c   1.000
_cell.angle_alpha   90.00
_cell.angle_beta   90.00
_cell.angle_gamma   90.00
#
_symmetry.space_group_name_H-M   'P 1'
#
loop_
_entity.id
_entity.type
_entity.pdbx_description
1 polymer ?
#
loop_
_entity_poly.entity_id
_entity_poly.type
_entity_poly.pdbx_seq_one_letter_code
_entity_poly.pdbx_strand_id
1 'polypeptide(L)'
;MEKLDIDLPNAKLAYTIIQSLLDGHEALGDLLVLMSHAVDEDVLKAMTNTAEWQKYLESKRTLEGTHVQIEKLKEELKNLENV
;
A
#
# COMPACT_ATOMS: atom_id res chain seq x y z
N MET A 1 -26.99 -10.46 14.72
CA MET A 1 -25.58 -10.23 14.34
C MET A 1 -25.44 -10.72 12.91
N GLU A 2 -25.19 -9.81 11.97
CA GLU A 2 -24.80 -10.21 10.61
C GLU A 2 -23.58 -11.14 10.71
N LYS A 3 -23.67 -12.31 10.10
CA LYS A 3 -22.52 -13.22 10.00
C LYS A 3 -21.43 -12.47 9.25
N LEU A 4 -20.22 -12.40 9.82
CA LEU A 4 -19.01 -12.07 9.06
C LEU A 4 -18.98 -13.02 7.86
N ASP A 5 -19.11 -12.47 6.66
CA ASP A 5 -19.35 -13.21 5.41
C ASP A 5 -18.08 -13.92 4.89
N ILE A 6 -16.96 -13.80 5.62
CA ILE A 6 -15.66 -14.37 5.30
C ILE A 6 -15.18 -15.27 6.45
N ASP A 7 -14.79 -16.49 6.13
CA ASP A 7 -14.17 -17.39 7.11
C ASP A 7 -12.72 -16.98 7.40
N LEU A 8 -12.19 -17.49 8.52
CA LEU A 8 -10.84 -17.16 8.98
C LEU A 8 -9.74 -17.48 7.93
N PRO A 9 -9.74 -18.65 7.24
CA PRO A 9 -8.78 -18.92 6.17
C PRO A 9 -8.80 -17.88 5.04
N ASN A 10 -9.98 -17.51 4.55
CA ASN A 10 -10.11 -16.51 3.48
C ASN A 10 -9.72 -15.11 3.96
N ALA A 11 -9.99 -14.78 5.22
CA ALA A 11 -9.58 -13.51 5.80
C ALA A 11 -8.05 -13.40 5.94
N LYS A 12 -7.35 -14.50 6.32
CA LYS A 12 -5.88 -14.55 6.30
C LYS A 12 -5.31 -14.43 4.89
N LEU A 13 -5.91 -15.13 3.91
CA LEU A 13 -5.50 -15.03 2.52
C LEU A 13 -5.62 -13.60 2.00
N ALA A 14 -6.75 -12.94 2.27
CA ALA A 14 -6.97 -11.54 1.91
C ALA A 14 -5.91 -10.63 2.55
N TYR A 15 -5.61 -10.80 3.85
CA TYR A 15 -4.54 -10.07 4.52
C TYR A 15 -3.18 -10.26 3.84
N THR A 16 -2.78 -11.51 3.53
CA THR A 16 -1.49 -11.79 2.87
C THR A 16 -1.40 -11.18 1.48
N ILE A 17 -2.46 -11.26 0.68
CA ILE A 17 -2.52 -10.64 -0.66
C ILE A 17 -2.33 -9.14 -0.53
N ILE A 18 -3.10 -8.50 0.36
CA ILE A 18 -3.06 -7.06 0.55
C ILE A 18 -1.68 -6.62 1.04
N GLN A 19 -1.10 -7.30 2.03
CA GLN A 19 0.25 -6.99 2.53
C GLN A 19 1.29 -7.09 1.42
N SER A 20 1.26 -8.15 0.62
CA SER A 20 2.21 -8.34 -0.49
C SER A 20 2.11 -7.22 -1.55
N LEU A 21 0.89 -6.72 -1.80
CA LEU A 21 0.67 -5.60 -2.69
C LEU A 21 1.20 -4.28 -2.11
N LEU A 22 1.04 -4.06 -0.80
CA LEU A 22 1.62 -2.90 -0.12
C LEU A 22 3.14 -2.92 -0.19
N ASP A 23 3.76 -4.03 0.18
CA ASP A 23 5.21 -4.21 0.16
C ASP A 23 5.76 -3.96 -1.26
N GLY A 24 5.06 -4.47 -2.28
CA GLY A 24 5.41 -4.22 -3.68
C GLY A 24 5.31 -2.75 -4.08
N HIS A 25 4.31 -2.03 -3.59
CA HIS A 25 4.18 -0.59 -3.85
C HIS A 25 5.25 0.23 -3.12
N GLU A 26 5.62 -0.13 -1.89
CA GLU A 26 6.73 0.51 -1.17
C GLU A 26 8.05 0.35 -1.93
N ALA A 27 8.36 -0.87 -2.40
CA ALA A 27 9.55 -1.14 -3.19
C ALA A 27 9.60 -0.33 -4.51
N LEU A 28 8.45 -0.11 -5.16
CA LEU A 28 8.35 0.76 -6.34
C LEU A 28 8.65 2.23 -5.99
N GLY A 29 8.21 2.70 -4.82
CA GLY A 29 8.51 4.03 -4.32
C GLY A 29 10.01 4.24 -4.09
N ASP A 30 10.68 3.27 -3.49
CA ASP A 30 12.13 3.32 -3.27
C ASP A 30 12.91 3.33 -4.60
N LEU A 31 12.47 2.51 -5.56
CA LEU A 31 13.03 2.50 -6.92
C LEU A 31 12.88 3.86 -7.61
N LEU A 32 11.75 4.53 -7.45
CA LEU A 32 11.52 5.86 -8.00
C LEU A 32 12.46 6.90 -7.39
N VAL A 33 12.69 6.84 -6.08
CA VAL A 33 13.66 7.70 -5.40
C VAL A 33 15.07 7.45 -5.94
N LEU A 34 15.47 6.18 -6.06
CA LEU A 34 16.77 5.83 -6.64
C LEU A 34 16.93 6.36 -8.07
N MET A 35 15.91 6.18 -8.91
CA MET A 35 15.90 6.70 -10.29
C MET A 35 15.98 8.23 -10.32
N SER A 36 15.37 8.93 -9.36
CA SER A 36 15.43 10.41 -9.29
C SER A 36 16.85 10.95 -9.11
N HIS A 37 17.75 10.15 -8.50
CA HIS A 37 19.16 10.51 -8.36
C HIS A 37 19.99 10.28 -9.62
N ALA A 38 19.47 9.51 -10.58
CA ALA A 38 20.15 9.17 -11.84
C ALA A 38 19.75 10.09 -13.01
N VAL A 39 18.78 10.99 -12.81
CA VAL A 39 18.29 11.93 -13.83
C VAL A 39 18.69 13.36 -13.50
N ASP A 40 18.93 14.16 -14.53
CA ASP A 40 19.26 15.58 -14.36
C ASP A 40 18.10 16.38 -13.76
N GLU A 41 18.43 17.48 -13.06
CA GLU A 41 17.46 18.29 -12.30
C GLU A 41 16.32 18.83 -13.18
N ASP A 42 16.62 19.25 -14.41
CA ASP A 42 15.62 19.80 -15.33
C ASP A 42 14.63 18.73 -15.80
N VAL A 43 15.12 17.50 -16.02
CA VAL A 43 14.28 16.35 -16.37
C VAL A 43 13.40 15.96 -15.19
N LEU A 44 13.96 15.93 -13.98
CA LEU A 44 13.20 15.66 -12.76
C LEU A 44 12.09 16.70 -12.57
N LYS A 45 12.38 18.00 -12.71
CA LYS A 45 11.37 19.07 -12.64
C LYS A 45 10.26 18.85 -13.66
N ALA A 46 10.60 18.58 -14.91
CA ALA A 46 9.62 18.31 -15.96
C ALA A 46 8.72 17.12 -15.60
N MET A 47 9.28 16.02 -15.10
CA MET A 47 8.53 14.84 -14.67
C MET A 47 7.58 15.15 -13.50
N THR A 48 8.02 15.92 -12.51
CA THR A 48 7.20 16.27 -11.33
C THR A 48 6.04 17.22 -11.62
N ASN A 49 6.07 17.92 -12.77
CA ASN A 49 5.02 18.84 -13.20
C ASN A 49 3.91 18.16 -14.02
N THR A 50 3.94 16.83 -14.15
CA THR A 50 2.96 16.06 -14.93
C THR A 50 1.73 15.66 -14.11
N ALA A 51 0.62 15.34 -14.79
CA ALA A 51 -0.57 14.82 -14.15
C ALA A 51 -0.34 13.42 -13.55
N GLU A 52 0.55 12.64 -14.17
CA GLU A 52 0.99 11.32 -13.73
C GLU A 52 1.67 11.40 -12.37
N TRP A 53 2.52 12.41 -12.15
CA TRP A 53 3.16 12.64 -10.86
C TRP A 53 2.15 12.97 -9.76
N GLN A 54 1.15 13.81 -10.06
CA GLN A 54 0.09 14.12 -9.10
C GLN A 54 -0.72 12.88 -8.73
N LYS A 55 -1.09 12.05 -9.71
CA LYS A 55 -1.76 10.76 -9.46
C LYS A 55 -0.93 9.84 -8.58
N TYR A 56 0.39 9.79 -8.79
CA TYR A 56 1.30 9.00 -7.95
C TYR A 56 1.32 9.51 -6.51
N LEU A 57 1.42 10.82 -6.28
CA LEU A 57 1.41 11.40 -4.94
C LEU A 57 0.10 11.14 -4.21
N GLU A 58 -1.04 11.21 -4.90
CA GLU A 58 -2.35 10.88 -4.35
C GLU A 58 -2.46 9.38 -4.01
N SER A 59 -1.97 8.50 -4.88
CA SER A 59 -1.87 7.05 -4.62
C SER A 59 -1.04 6.78 -3.37
N LYS A 60 0.12 7.44 -3.22
CA LYS A 60 0.98 7.29 -2.04
C LYS A 60 0.25 7.69 -0.75
N ARG A 61 -0.45 8.84 -0.77
CA ARG A 61 -1.24 9.28 0.39
C ARG A 61 -2.37 8.31 0.75
N THR A 62 -3.02 7.75 -0.26
CA THR A 62 -4.07 6.74 -0.05
C THR A 62 -3.50 5.49 0.59
N LEU A 63 -2.33 5.03 0.11
CA LEU A 63 -1.66 3.84 0.60
C LEU A 63 -1.23 3.95 2.06
N GLU A 64 -0.74 5.12 2.49
CA GLU A 64 -0.42 5.38 3.90
C GLU A 64 -1.64 5.16 4.80
N GLY A 65 -2.83 5.59 4.35
CA GLY A 65 -4.09 5.32 5.03
C GLY A 65 -4.47 3.84 5.01
N THR A 66 -4.26 3.16 3.88
CA THR A 66 -4.52 1.73 3.73
C THR A 66 -3.63 0.88 4.66
N HIS A 67 -2.35 1.24 4.84
CA HIS A 67 -1.44 0.54 5.75
C HIS A 67 -1.98 0.53 7.20
N VAL A 68 -2.52 1.66 7.66
CA VAL A 68 -3.15 1.75 9.00
C VAL A 68 -4.37 0.83 9.12
N GLN A 69 -5.17 0.70 8.06
CA GLN A 69 -6.34 -0.17 8.05
C GLN A 69 -5.95 -1.66 8.06
N ILE A 70 -4.86 -2.02 7.40
CA ILE A 70 -4.35 -3.40 7.35
C ILE A 70 -3.81 -3.85 8.71
N GLU A 71 -3.10 -2.98 9.43
CA GLU A 71 -2.64 -3.33 10.78
C GLU A 71 -3.84 -3.53 11.73
N LYS A 72 -4.93 -2.77 11.58
CA LYS A 72 -6.19 -3.05 12.30
C LYS A 72 -6.79 -4.40 11.92
N LEU A 73 -6.85 -4.72 10.62
CA LEU A 73 -7.33 -6.02 10.14
C LEU A 73 -6.54 -7.18 10.76
N LYS A 74 -5.21 -7.04 10.84
CA LYS A 74 -4.31 -8.02 11.45
C LYS A 74 -4.57 -8.21 12.95
N GLU A 75 -4.86 -7.13 13.68
CA GLU A 75 -5.25 -7.21 15.10
C GLU A 75 -6.57 -7.98 15.27
N GLU A 76 -7.57 -7.69 14.44
CA GLU A 76 -8.85 -8.41 14.47
C GLU A 76 -8.70 -9.90 14.12
N LEU A 77 -7.84 -10.23 13.14
CA LEU A 77 -7.52 -11.62 12.81
C LEU A 77 -6.89 -12.36 14.00
N LYS A 78 -5.97 -11.73 14.74
CA LYS A 78 -5.40 -12.30 15.96
C LYS A 78 -6.46 -12.53 17.04
N ASN A 79 -7.42 -11.61 17.18
CA ASN A 79 -8.52 -11.78 18.13
C ASN A 79 -9.38 -13.00 17.75
N LEU A 80 -9.66 -13.19 16.47
CA LEU A 80 -10.42 -14.35 15.96
C LEU A 80 -9.67 -15.69 16.10
N GLU A 81 -8.34 -15.68 16.10
CA GLU A 81 -7.52 -16.88 16.33
C GLU A 81 -7.47 -17.32 17.81
N ASN A 82 -7.70 -16.38 18.74
CA ASN A 82 -7.63 -16.61 20.19
C ASN A 82 -8.99 -16.94 20.83
N VAL A 83 -10.04 -17.10 20.01
CA VAL A 83 -11.42 -17.50 20.41
C VAL A 83 -11.67 -18.93 19.98
#